data_AF-A0A2T0B7E2-F1
#
_entry.id   AF-A0A2T0B7E2-F1
#
_cell.length_a   1.000
_cell.length_b   1.000
_cell.length_c   1.000
_cell.angle_alpha   90.00
_cell.angle_beta   90.00
_cell.angle_gamma   90.00
#
_symmetry.space_group_name_H-M   'P 1'
#
loop_
_entity.id
_entity.type
_entity.pdbx_description
1 polymer ?
#
loop_
_entity_poly.entity_id
_entity_poly.type
_entity_poly.pdbx_seq_one_letter_code
_entity_poly.pdbx_strand_id
1 'polypeptide(L)'
;MKKGIVLFSLVLLLAFLFGCTNFDNDKNSGNDSNSDNEESAQEFLEIKDYYPMKENIKYVYEGKGNEYASYNVYIDYTSEGKVQQRVDNGGTVMAKVVELKDGKITRLLSRGEAYYRENLLETKGDEDEVLLMEPLTEGTTWKIKDSRVRTITDTSVDITTPWGSYKAIEVVTEGSNDKTIDYYAKDVGLVKSVFTSGETEVTSSLSKIEENVSLTQKISFFYPNVNDDKIYYKDKDISFKTNDITRQVLASAYEELADSSLGKVFSANTEINSLYLNKDNMVYIDLNKDFVTEMNAGSGYESMILQSIANTFGKYYNSEKIILTIDNNLYESGHRVMEKGQYIEVKYDVRV
;
A
#
# COMPACT_ATOMS: atom_id res chain seq x y z
N MET A 1 23.03 29.79 -59.00
CA MET A 1 24.50 29.89 -59.07
C MET A 1 25.10 28.53 -58.72
N LYS A 2 26.17 28.17 -59.42
CA LYS A 2 26.94 26.90 -59.47
C LYS A 2 26.90 26.06 -58.17
N LYS A 3 26.37 24.83 -58.17
CA LYS A 3 26.84 23.55 -58.77
C LYS A 3 27.94 22.84 -57.95
N GLY A 4 27.63 21.60 -57.58
CA GLY A 4 28.59 20.52 -57.33
C GLY A 4 27.91 19.31 -56.66
N ILE A 5 27.21 18.39 -57.35
CA ILE A 5 27.74 17.21 -58.12
C ILE A 5 28.30 16.15 -57.13
N VAL A 6 27.93 14.86 -57.11
CA VAL A 6 27.29 14.00 -58.11
C VAL A 6 26.75 12.69 -57.51
N LEU A 7 25.79 12.14 -58.25
CA LEU A 7 25.09 10.87 -58.13
C LEU A 7 25.94 9.72 -58.72
N PHE A 8 25.97 8.55 -58.10
CA PHE A 8 26.14 7.27 -58.80
C PHE A 8 25.06 6.34 -58.23
N SER A 9 23.93 6.08 -58.92
CA SER A 9 23.78 5.20 -60.10
C SER A 9 24.30 3.79 -59.75
N LEU A 10 23.59 2.70 -59.95
CA LEU A 10 22.81 2.35 -61.14
C LEU A 10 22.33 0.89 -60.95
N VAL A 11 21.12 0.57 -61.45
CA VAL A 11 20.74 -0.74 -62.06
C VAL A 11 20.59 -1.96 -61.13
N LEU A 12 19.64 -2.89 -61.32
CA LEU A 12 18.46 -3.01 -62.18
C LEU A 12 17.89 -4.43 -61.91
N LEU A 13 16.56 -4.55 -62.02
CA LEU A 13 15.79 -5.69 -62.55
C LEU A 13 16.10 -7.13 -62.05
N LEU A 14 15.16 -7.77 -61.34
CA LEU A 14 13.94 -8.47 -61.84
C LEU A 14 14.19 -9.95 -62.15
N ALA A 15 13.37 -10.77 -61.46
CA ALA A 15 12.72 -12.01 -61.88
C ALA A 15 13.64 -13.15 -62.41
N PHE A 16 13.47 -14.39 -62.00
CA PHE A 16 12.30 -15.20 -62.35
C PHE A 16 12.32 -16.49 -61.54
N LEU A 17 11.11 -16.92 -61.17
CA LEU A 17 10.78 -18.29 -60.83
C LEU A 17 11.15 -19.22 -62.00
N PHE A 18 11.70 -20.40 -61.70
CA PHE A 18 11.21 -21.68 -62.23
C PHE A 18 11.81 -22.81 -61.39
N GLY A 19 10.93 -23.70 -60.92
CA GLY A 19 11.30 -24.85 -60.12
C GLY A 19 11.78 -26.03 -60.96
N CYS A 20 12.28 -27.05 -60.26
CA CYS A 20 12.26 -28.43 -60.70
C CYS A 20 12.21 -29.32 -59.45
N THR A 21 11.17 -30.14 -59.39
CA THR A 21 11.03 -31.31 -58.51
C THR A 21 11.94 -32.43 -59.01
N ASN A 22 12.49 -33.22 -58.08
CA ASN A 22 12.69 -34.65 -58.30
C ASN A 22 12.55 -35.39 -56.97
N PHE A 23 11.59 -36.32 -56.95
CA PHE A 23 11.54 -37.45 -56.03
C PHE A 23 12.38 -38.57 -56.65
N ASP A 24 13.26 -39.18 -55.87
CA ASP A 24 13.64 -40.57 -56.05
C ASP A 24 13.71 -41.26 -54.69
N ASN A 25 13.11 -42.44 -54.64
CA ASN A 25 13.03 -43.34 -53.51
C ASN A 25 14.13 -44.39 -53.68
N ASP A 26 14.98 -44.59 -52.67
CA ASP A 26 15.74 -45.84 -52.57
C ASP A 26 15.95 -46.27 -51.12
N LYS A 27 15.78 -47.57 -50.86
CA LYS A 27 15.87 -48.22 -49.54
C LYS A 27 17.33 -48.54 -49.22
N ASN A 28 17.82 -48.20 -48.02
CA ASN A 28 18.60 -49.16 -47.21
C ASN A 28 18.75 -48.77 -45.73
N SER A 29 18.83 -49.81 -44.90
CA SER A 29 19.00 -49.85 -43.44
C SER A 29 20.31 -49.20 -42.96
N GLY A 30 20.26 -48.48 -41.84
CA GLY A 30 21.42 -47.94 -41.14
C GLY A 30 21.00 -47.22 -39.87
N ASN A 31 21.23 -47.88 -38.73
CA ASN A 31 21.04 -47.39 -37.37
C ASN A 31 21.92 -46.16 -37.12
N ASP A 32 21.34 -45.02 -36.74
CA ASP A 32 22.06 -43.99 -36.00
C ASP A 32 21.13 -43.36 -34.96
N SER A 33 21.39 -43.75 -33.72
CA SER A 33 20.93 -43.13 -32.50
C SER A 33 21.38 -41.67 -32.45
N ASN A 34 20.42 -40.75 -32.49
CA ASN A 34 20.61 -39.42 -31.91
C ASN A 34 19.53 -39.21 -30.87
N SER A 35 19.92 -39.42 -29.62
CA SER A 35 19.23 -38.87 -28.46
C SER A 35 19.39 -37.36 -28.52
N ASP A 36 18.36 -36.68 -29.00
CA ASP A 36 18.23 -35.25 -28.76
C ASP A 36 18.01 -35.10 -27.25
N ASN A 37 19.11 -34.77 -26.56
CA ASN A 37 19.06 -34.20 -25.22
C ASN A 37 18.36 -32.85 -25.34
N GLU A 38 17.04 -32.85 -25.16
CA GLU A 38 16.33 -31.66 -24.71
C GLU A 38 16.84 -31.34 -23.30
N GLU A 39 17.91 -30.55 -23.24
CA GLU A 39 18.36 -29.89 -22.03
C GLU A 39 17.24 -28.91 -21.64
N SER A 40 16.34 -29.38 -20.77
CA SER A 40 15.25 -28.56 -20.24
C SER A 40 15.87 -27.31 -19.62
N ALA A 41 15.65 -26.15 -20.25
CA ALA A 41 15.99 -24.88 -19.65
C ALA A 41 15.26 -24.82 -18.30
N GLN A 42 16.01 -24.95 -17.21
CA GLN A 42 15.49 -24.90 -15.86
C GLN A 42 14.85 -23.51 -15.69
N GLU A 43 13.52 -23.44 -15.62
CA GLU A 43 12.80 -22.19 -15.41
C GLU A 43 13.19 -21.66 -14.03
N PHE A 44 14.02 -20.62 -14.00
CA PHE A 44 14.39 -19.96 -12.76
C PHE A 44 13.19 -19.19 -12.23
N LEU A 45 12.70 -19.58 -11.05
CA LEU A 45 11.62 -18.88 -10.37
C LEU A 45 12.11 -17.50 -9.91
N GLU A 46 11.42 -16.44 -10.32
CA GLU A 46 11.73 -15.07 -9.93
C GLU A 46 10.86 -14.63 -8.74
N ILE A 47 11.48 -14.05 -7.71
CA ILE A 47 10.75 -13.71 -6.47
C ILE A 47 9.63 -12.69 -6.67
N LYS A 48 9.74 -11.81 -7.67
CA LYS A 48 8.71 -10.81 -8.00
C LYS A 48 7.40 -11.46 -8.45
N ASP A 49 7.47 -12.65 -9.06
CA ASP A 49 6.29 -13.38 -9.52
C ASP A 49 5.51 -13.95 -8.33
N TYR A 50 6.18 -14.20 -7.21
CA TYR A 50 5.57 -14.74 -5.97
C TYR A 50 5.29 -13.65 -4.93
N TYR A 51 5.54 -12.38 -5.25
CA TYR A 51 5.17 -11.24 -4.41
C TYR A 51 4.88 -10.00 -5.28
N PRO A 52 3.84 -10.03 -6.12
CA PRO A 52 3.55 -8.92 -7.02
C PRO A 52 3.04 -7.70 -6.25
N MET A 53 3.64 -6.53 -6.50
CA MET A 53 3.23 -5.26 -5.88
C MET A 53 2.16 -4.56 -6.75
N LYS A 54 0.94 -5.10 -6.73
CA LYS A 54 -0.20 -4.58 -7.52
C LYS A 54 -0.86 -3.39 -6.82
N GLU A 55 -1.28 -2.38 -7.58
CA GLU A 55 -2.02 -1.22 -7.08
C GLU A 55 -3.54 -1.44 -7.15
N ASN A 56 -4.29 -0.67 -6.35
CA ASN A 56 -5.76 -0.63 -6.34
C ASN A 56 -6.40 -2.02 -6.20
N ILE A 57 -5.79 -2.86 -5.37
CA ILE A 57 -6.20 -4.24 -5.15
C ILE A 57 -6.52 -4.45 -3.68
N LYS A 58 -7.45 -5.37 -3.43
CA LYS A 58 -7.75 -5.86 -2.09
C LYS A 58 -7.76 -7.37 -2.07
N TYR A 59 -7.09 -7.93 -1.07
CA TYR A 59 -7.11 -9.35 -0.77
C TYR A 59 -7.97 -9.59 0.47
N VAL A 60 -8.82 -10.61 0.44
CA VAL A 60 -9.65 -11.02 1.57
C VAL A 60 -9.21 -12.41 1.99
N TYR A 61 -8.90 -12.58 3.27
CA TYR A 61 -8.51 -13.86 3.86
C TYR A 61 -9.55 -14.31 4.88
N GLU A 62 -10.06 -15.52 4.71
CA GLU A 62 -10.90 -16.21 5.69
C GLU A 62 -10.03 -16.87 6.75
N GLY A 63 -10.39 -16.66 8.01
CA GLY A 63 -9.69 -17.16 9.18
C GLY A 63 -10.39 -18.31 9.90
N LYS A 64 -9.62 -19.22 10.49
CA LYS A 64 -10.09 -20.22 11.46
C LYS A 64 -9.14 -20.27 12.66
N GLY A 65 -9.66 -20.69 13.81
CA GLY A 65 -8.88 -20.89 15.04
C GLY A 65 -8.96 -19.74 16.04
N ASN A 66 -9.03 -18.48 15.58
CA ASN A 66 -9.31 -17.32 16.42
C ASN A 66 -10.00 -16.18 15.64
N GLU A 67 -10.47 -15.14 16.35
CA GLU A 67 -11.19 -14.01 15.75
C GLU A 67 -10.32 -13.08 14.89
N TYR A 68 -9.00 -13.11 15.06
CA TYR A 68 -8.04 -12.24 14.34
C TYR A 68 -7.42 -12.92 13.10
N ALA A 69 -7.82 -14.16 12.81
CA ALA A 69 -7.28 -14.95 11.71
C ALA A 69 -7.84 -14.51 10.35
N SER A 70 -9.01 -13.87 10.33
CA SER A 70 -9.56 -13.28 9.12
C SER A 70 -9.02 -11.86 8.97
N TYR A 71 -8.62 -11.48 7.77
CA TYR A 71 -8.15 -10.11 7.53
C TYR A 71 -8.30 -9.70 6.07
N ASN A 72 -8.33 -8.39 5.85
CA ASN A 72 -8.28 -7.76 4.54
C ASN A 72 -6.93 -7.07 4.35
N VAL A 73 -6.41 -7.07 3.13
CA VAL A 73 -5.22 -6.32 2.76
C VAL A 73 -5.58 -5.34 1.65
N TYR A 74 -5.39 -4.04 1.88
CA TYR A 74 -5.41 -2.99 0.85
C TYR A 74 -3.99 -2.48 0.60
N ILE A 75 -3.77 -1.89 -0.57
CA ILE A 75 -2.50 -1.26 -0.93
C ILE A 75 -2.63 0.25 -0.87
N ASP A 76 -2.06 0.87 0.18
CA ASP A 76 -2.15 2.30 0.39
C ASP A 76 -1.18 3.07 -0.52
N TYR A 77 0.08 2.62 -0.58
CA TYR A 77 1.15 3.27 -1.35
C TYR A 77 2.08 2.25 -1.97
N THR A 78 2.70 2.63 -3.07
CA THR A 78 3.73 1.86 -3.78
C THR A 78 4.83 2.82 -4.24
N SER A 79 6.04 2.29 -4.37
CA SER A 79 7.13 2.90 -5.12
C SER A 79 7.96 1.79 -5.76
N GLU A 80 9.03 2.14 -6.47
CA GLU A 80 9.89 1.14 -7.08
C GLU A 80 10.42 0.15 -6.03
N GLY A 81 10.02 -1.12 -6.17
CA GLY A 81 10.42 -2.18 -5.25
C GLY A 81 9.85 -2.09 -3.85
N LYS A 82 8.90 -1.19 -3.53
CA LYS A 82 8.25 -1.12 -2.21
C LYS A 82 6.73 -1.06 -2.30
N VAL A 83 6.07 -1.63 -1.30
CA VAL A 83 4.63 -1.57 -1.11
C VAL A 83 4.27 -1.32 0.35
N GLN A 84 3.32 -0.43 0.59
CA GLN A 84 2.67 -0.25 1.88
C GLN A 84 1.30 -0.92 1.87
N GLN A 85 1.16 -1.95 2.69
CA GLN A 85 -0.07 -2.69 2.92
C GLN A 85 -0.79 -2.17 4.17
N ARG A 86 -2.10 -1.98 4.02
CA ARG A 86 -3.05 -1.84 5.11
C ARG A 86 -3.66 -3.20 5.42
N VAL A 87 -3.40 -3.75 6.59
CA VAL A 87 -3.93 -5.05 7.01
C VAL A 87 -4.94 -4.84 8.14
N ASP A 88 -6.20 -5.14 7.88
CA ASP A 88 -7.30 -5.02 8.84
C ASP A 88 -7.83 -6.40 9.22
N ASN A 89 -7.67 -6.80 10.48
CA ASN A 89 -8.11 -8.10 11.00
C ASN A 89 -9.36 -8.00 11.88
N GLY A 90 -10.07 -6.87 11.86
CA GLY A 90 -11.23 -6.60 12.70
C GLY A 90 -10.92 -6.23 14.15
N GLY A 91 -9.72 -6.55 14.66
CA GLY A 91 -9.23 -6.13 15.97
C GLY A 91 -8.36 -4.88 15.91
N THR A 92 -7.54 -4.75 14.86
CA THR A 92 -6.69 -3.58 14.62
C THR A 92 -6.41 -3.41 13.13
N VAL A 93 -5.96 -2.21 12.76
CA VAL A 93 -5.42 -1.92 11.44
C VAL A 93 -3.91 -1.75 11.54
N MET A 94 -3.17 -2.54 10.76
CA MET A 94 -1.72 -2.49 10.66
C MET A 94 -1.30 -1.80 9.37
N ALA A 95 -0.29 -0.94 9.44
CA ALA A 95 0.48 -0.51 8.28
C ALA A 95 1.77 -1.33 8.19
N LYS A 96 1.97 -2.04 7.07
CA LYS A 96 3.18 -2.81 6.78
C LYS A 96 3.88 -2.24 5.56
N VAL A 97 5.19 -2.03 5.63
CA VAL A 97 6.00 -1.67 4.46
C VAL A 97 6.85 -2.87 4.10
N VAL A 98 6.80 -3.27 2.83
CA VAL A 98 7.52 -4.43 2.30
C VAL A 98 8.37 -3.97 1.11
N GLU A 99 9.62 -4.37 1.09
CA GLU A 99 10.60 -4.06 0.05
C GLU A 99 11.06 -5.34 -0.66
N LEU A 100 11.12 -5.28 -1.99
CA LEU A 100 11.83 -6.21 -2.85
C LEU A 100 13.20 -5.63 -3.17
N LYS A 101 14.25 -6.25 -2.65
CA LYS A 101 15.63 -5.84 -2.89
C LYS A 101 16.59 -7.01 -2.76
N ASP A 102 17.57 -7.09 -3.64
CA ASP A 102 18.65 -8.10 -3.60
C ASP A 102 18.11 -9.55 -3.50
N GLY A 103 17.06 -9.87 -4.26
CA GLY A 103 16.42 -11.19 -4.26
C GLY A 103 15.64 -11.51 -2.97
N LYS A 104 15.26 -10.51 -2.18
CA LYS A 104 14.56 -10.69 -0.90
C LYS A 104 13.30 -9.84 -0.83
N ILE A 105 12.24 -10.44 -0.30
CA ILE A 105 11.05 -9.73 0.17
C ILE A 105 11.22 -9.50 1.67
N THR A 106 11.35 -8.25 2.09
CA THR A 106 11.60 -7.86 3.48
C THR A 106 10.52 -6.92 3.98
N ARG A 107 9.85 -7.27 5.08
CA ARG A 107 8.98 -6.34 5.82
C ARG A 107 9.86 -5.39 6.63
N LEU A 108 9.91 -4.12 6.23
CA LEU A 108 10.70 -3.05 6.86
C LEU A 108 9.95 -2.35 8.00
N LEU A 109 8.62 -2.37 7.96
CA LEU A 109 7.76 -1.74 8.97
C LEU A 109 6.56 -2.63 9.25
N SER A 110 6.15 -2.67 10.52
CA SER A 110 4.87 -3.20 10.96
C SER A 110 4.37 -2.35 12.13
N ARG A 111 3.46 -1.41 11.85
CA ARG A 111 2.89 -0.49 12.84
C ARG A 111 1.43 -0.82 13.08
N GLY A 112 1.07 -1.14 14.31
CA GLY A 112 -0.32 -1.34 14.72
C GLY A 112 -1.04 -0.03 15.02
N GLU A 113 -2.36 -0.14 15.19
CA GLU A 113 -3.24 1.00 15.47
C GLU A 113 -3.14 2.12 14.41
N ALA A 114 -2.79 1.75 13.18
CA ALA A 114 -2.61 2.66 12.05
C ALA A 114 -3.94 2.87 11.30
N TYR A 115 -4.96 3.37 12.00
CA TYR A 115 -6.30 3.60 11.46
C TYR A 115 -6.34 4.75 10.42
N TYR A 116 -5.41 5.70 10.53
CA TYR A 116 -5.16 6.78 9.57
C TYR A 116 -4.33 6.30 8.36
N ARG A 117 -4.32 7.10 7.29
CA ARG A 117 -3.52 6.82 6.08
C ARG A 117 -2.39 7.83 5.92
N GLU A 118 -1.16 7.37 6.12
CA GLU A 118 0.07 8.11 5.85
C GLU A 118 0.98 7.31 4.93
N ASN A 119 1.79 8.02 4.14
CA ASN A 119 2.86 7.37 3.37
C ASN A 119 4.05 7.09 4.30
N LEU A 120 4.24 5.82 4.61
CA LEU A 120 5.28 5.31 5.49
C LEU A 120 6.38 4.57 4.72
N LEU A 121 6.41 4.61 3.39
CA LEU A 121 7.39 3.88 2.56
C LEU A 121 8.86 4.17 2.92
N GLU A 122 9.13 5.38 3.40
CA GLU A 122 10.46 5.83 3.85
C GLU A 122 10.61 5.87 5.39
N THR A 123 9.60 5.41 6.12
CA THR A 123 9.65 5.29 7.57
C THR A 123 10.45 4.06 7.97
N LYS A 124 11.45 4.25 8.84
CA LYS A 124 12.18 3.15 9.44
C LYS A 124 11.30 2.44 10.46
N GLY A 125 11.16 1.12 10.32
CA GLY A 125 10.63 0.28 11.39
C GLY A 125 11.69 -0.15 12.38
N ASP A 126 11.24 -0.87 13.41
CA ASP A 126 12.10 -1.36 14.49
C ASP A 126 12.60 -2.79 14.21
N GLU A 127 11.93 -3.53 13.34
CA GLU A 127 12.18 -4.96 13.10
C GLU A 127 11.99 -5.34 11.62
N ASP A 128 13.10 -5.39 10.89
CA ASP A 128 13.12 -5.95 9.54
C ASP A 128 12.94 -7.48 9.60
N GLU A 129 12.07 -8.02 8.76
CA GLU A 129 11.86 -9.47 8.65
C GLU A 129 11.82 -9.92 7.19
N VAL A 130 12.70 -10.86 6.81
CA VAL A 130 12.69 -11.45 5.46
C VAL A 130 11.57 -12.50 5.37
N LEU A 131 10.60 -12.24 4.49
CA LEU A 131 9.42 -13.08 4.26
C LEU A 131 9.69 -14.20 3.25
N LEU A 132 10.43 -13.89 2.18
CA LEU A 132 10.80 -14.81 1.09
C LEU A 132 12.18 -14.40 0.54
N MET A 133 13.00 -15.36 0.12
CA MET A 133 14.38 -15.12 -0.33
C MET A 133 14.79 -16.05 -1.47
N GLU A 134 15.47 -15.50 -2.47
CA GLU A 134 16.13 -16.25 -3.54
C GLU A 134 17.41 -16.96 -3.07
N PRO A 135 17.77 -18.11 -3.66
CA PRO A 135 17.07 -18.80 -4.75
C PRO A 135 15.78 -19.46 -4.25
N LEU A 136 14.72 -19.42 -5.06
CA LEU A 136 13.44 -20.07 -4.76
C LEU A 136 13.52 -21.57 -5.05
N THR A 137 14.30 -22.27 -4.26
CA THR A 137 14.56 -23.72 -4.36
C THR A 137 14.39 -24.37 -3.00
N GLU A 138 13.97 -25.64 -2.98
CA GLU A 138 13.89 -26.42 -1.75
C GLU A 138 15.25 -26.43 -1.02
N GLY A 139 15.21 -26.23 0.30
CA GLY A 139 16.40 -26.16 1.16
C GLY A 139 17.01 -24.77 1.30
N THR A 140 16.53 -23.75 0.60
CA THR A 140 16.94 -22.36 0.86
C THR A 140 16.49 -21.94 2.26
N THR A 141 17.42 -21.44 3.09
CA THR A 141 17.17 -21.07 4.49
C THR A 141 17.72 -19.70 4.85
N TRP A 142 17.08 -19.03 5.80
CA TRP A 142 17.57 -17.81 6.41
C TRP A 142 17.13 -17.70 7.87
N LYS A 143 17.87 -16.91 8.64
CA LYS A 143 17.51 -16.58 10.02
C LYS A 143 16.66 -15.33 10.06
N ILE A 144 15.62 -15.34 10.88
CA ILE A 144 14.86 -14.13 11.23
C ILE A 144 15.37 -13.56 12.58
N LYS A 145 14.93 -12.35 12.93
CA LYS A 145 15.50 -11.54 14.03
C LYS A 145 15.50 -12.26 15.38
N ASP A 146 14.49 -13.08 15.65
CA ASP A 146 14.36 -13.90 16.88
C ASP A 146 15.22 -15.18 16.85
N SER A 147 16.13 -15.31 15.88
CA SER A 147 17.01 -16.46 15.63
C SER A 147 16.32 -17.74 15.14
N ARG A 148 15.01 -17.75 14.92
CA ARG A 148 14.35 -18.87 14.24
C ARG A 148 14.83 -18.98 12.80
N VAL A 149 14.77 -20.20 12.28
CA VAL A 149 15.13 -20.51 10.89
C VAL A 149 13.85 -20.62 10.06
N ARG A 150 13.86 -19.93 8.92
CA ARG A 150 12.83 -20.01 7.90
C ARG A 150 13.42 -20.73 6.68
N THR A 151 12.65 -21.65 6.11
CA THR A 151 13.11 -22.59 5.06
C THR A 151 12.07 -22.69 3.96
N ILE A 152 12.51 -22.70 2.69
CA ILE A 152 11.68 -23.17 1.57
C ILE A 152 11.71 -24.69 1.60
N THR A 153 10.57 -25.33 1.90
CA THR A 153 10.45 -26.79 2.02
C THR A 153 9.86 -27.44 0.77
N ASP A 154 9.17 -26.68 -0.07
CA ASP A 154 8.67 -27.11 -1.38
C ASP A 154 8.48 -25.87 -2.26
N THR A 155 8.53 -26.02 -3.58
CA THR A 155 8.34 -24.94 -4.56
C THR A 155 7.08 -25.12 -5.41
N SER A 156 6.39 -26.24 -5.28
CA SER A 156 5.27 -26.66 -6.11
C SER A 156 4.20 -27.46 -5.34
N VAL A 157 3.97 -27.14 -4.07
CA VAL A 157 2.93 -27.80 -3.26
C VAL A 157 1.53 -27.43 -3.78
N ASP A 158 0.65 -28.41 -3.91
CA ASP A 158 -0.75 -28.18 -4.29
C ASP A 158 -1.55 -27.65 -3.10
N ILE A 159 -2.01 -26.39 -3.18
CA ILE A 159 -2.78 -25.70 -2.14
C ILE A 159 -4.14 -25.30 -2.68
N THR A 160 -5.19 -25.59 -1.90
CA THR A 160 -6.55 -25.13 -2.19
C THR A 160 -6.99 -24.10 -1.16
N THR A 161 -7.55 -23.01 -1.64
CA THR A 161 -8.15 -21.92 -0.88
C THR A 161 -9.58 -21.68 -1.37
N PRO A 162 -10.43 -20.94 -0.66
CA PRO A 162 -11.76 -20.60 -1.17
C PRO A 162 -11.72 -19.83 -2.51
N TRP A 163 -10.67 -19.05 -2.79
CA TRP A 163 -10.54 -18.33 -4.06
C TRP A 163 -10.11 -19.21 -5.23
N GLY A 164 -9.35 -20.29 -4.96
CA GLY A 164 -8.82 -21.17 -6.01
C GLY A 164 -7.75 -22.13 -5.51
N SER A 165 -7.25 -22.94 -6.44
CA SER A 165 -6.16 -23.89 -6.23
C SER A 165 -4.88 -23.43 -6.91
N TYR A 166 -3.74 -23.66 -6.27
CA TYR A 166 -2.43 -23.15 -6.69
C TYR A 166 -1.36 -24.23 -6.56
N LYS A 167 -0.29 -24.07 -7.34
CA LYS A 167 1.04 -24.57 -6.99
C LYS A 167 1.79 -23.46 -6.28
N ALA A 168 2.19 -23.70 -5.05
CA ALA A 168 2.77 -22.69 -4.17
C ALA A 168 4.17 -23.07 -3.68
N ILE A 169 4.95 -22.05 -3.35
CA ILE A 169 6.16 -22.20 -2.55
C ILE A 169 5.75 -22.33 -1.09
N GLU A 170 6.17 -23.40 -0.44
CA GLU A 170 5.97 -23.63 0.98
C GLU A 170 7.17 -23.08 1.76
N VAL A 171 6.89 -22.15 2.68
CA VAL A 171 7.89 -21.54 3.55
C VAL A 171 7.56 -21.86 5.00
N VAL A 172 8.43 -22.62 5.65
CA VAL A 172 8.26 -23.08 7.03
C VAL A 172 9.16 -22.29 7.97
N THR A 173 8.58 -21.81 9.06
CA THR A 173 9.31 -21.25 10.22
C THR A 173 9.00 -22.11 11.44
N GLU A 174 10.01 -22.76 12.01
CA GLU A 174 9.85 -23.60 13.21
C GLU A 174 10.45 -22.89 14.43
N GLY A 175 9.63 -22.72 15.46
CA GLY A 175 10.01 -22.34 16.81
C GLY A 175 10.16 -23.56 17.72
N SER A 176 10.44 -23.33 19.00
CA SER A 176 10.55 -24.41 19.98
C SER A 176 9.21 -25.07 20.30
N ASN A 177 8.11 -24.30 20.24
CA ASN A 177 6.76 -24.75 20.59
C ASN A 177 5.72 -24.40 19.51
N ASP A 178 6.12 -23.67 18.48
CA ASP A 178 5.25 -23.19 17.42
C ASP A 178 5.83 -23.48 16.05
N LYS A 179 4.95 -23.50 15.05
CA LYS A 179 5.31 -23.61 13.64
C LYS A 179 4.40 -22.71 12.83
N THR A 180 5.00 -21.98 11.88
CA THR A 180 4.27 -21.21 10.87
C THR A 180 4.61 -21.74 9.50
N ILE A 181 3.60 -21.96 8.66
CA ILE A 181 3.76 -22.32 7.26
C ILE A 181 3.04 -21.29 6.40
N ASP A 182 3.78 -20.62 5.53
CA ASP A 182 3.28 -19.64 4.58
C ASP A 182 3.38 -20.20 3.16
N TYR A 183 2.31 -20.05 2.39
CA TYR A 183 2.22 -20.54 1.01
C TYR A 183 2.13 -19.36 0.05
N TYR A 184 3.11 -19.24 -0.86
CA TYR A 184 3.17 -18.18 -1.86
C TYR A 184 2.89 -18.73 -3.25
N ALA A 185 1.89 -18.20 -3.94
CA ALA A 185 1.56 -18.60 -5.30
C ALA A 185 2.00 -17.55 -6.33
N LYS A 186 2.38 -18.03 -7.51
CA LYS A 186 2.74 -17.20 -8.67
C LYS A 186 1.59 -16.24 -9.02
N ASP A 187 1.94 -15.01 -9.35
CA ASP A 187 1.06 -13.88 -9.72
C ASP A 187 0.06 -13.42 -8.64
N VAL A 188 0.11 -14.01 -7.44
CA VAL A 188 -0.82 -13.70 -6.34
C VAL A 188 -0.10 -13.22 -5.09
N GLY A 189 0.96 -13.91 -4.66
CA GLY A 189 1.57 -13.68 -3.35
C GLY A 189 1.14 -14.71 -2.31
N LEU A 190 1.04 -14.28 -1.05
CA LEU A 190 0.60 -15.14 0.06
C LEU A 190 -0.84 -15.60 -0.16
N VAL A 191 -1.07 -16.90 -0.32
CA VAL A 191 -2.41 -17.48 -0.50
C VAL A 191 -2.93 -18.17 0.75
N LYS A 192 -2.05 -18.62 1.64
CA LYS A 192 -2.43 -19.28 2.89
C LYS A 192 -1.32 -19.15 3.93
N SER A 193 -1.71 -19.00 5.19
CA SER A 193 -0.82 -19.10 6.35
C SER A 193 -1.42 -20.05 7.38
N VAL A 194 -0.60 -20.88 8.00
CA VAL A 194 -0.97 -21.86 9.03
C VAL A 194 -0.02 -21.69 10.21
N PHE A 195 -0.55 -21.30 11.35
CA PHE A 195 0.16 -21.24 12.62
C PHE A 195 -0.31 -22.38 13.53
N THR A 196 0.62 -23.15 14.06
CA THR A 196 0.34 -24.19 15.04
C THR A 196 1.16 -23.97 16.30
N SER A 197 0.55 -24.20 17.46
CA SER A 197 1.20 -24.16 18.77
C SER A 197 0.46 -25.09 19.74
N GLY A 198 1.07 -26.22 20.07
CA GLY A 198 0.40 -27.29 20.82
C GLY A 198 -0.79 -27.87 20.04
N GLU A 199 -1.97 -27.86 20.64
CA GLU A 199 -3.23 -28.30 20.00
C GLU A 199 -3.94 -27.18 19.22
N THR A 200 -3.44 -25.94 19.32
CA THR A 200 -4.04 -24.79 18.64
C THR A 200 -3.52 -24.70 17.22
N GLU A 201 -4.45 -24.63 16.27
CA GLU A 201 -4.17 -24.29 14.86
C GLU A 201 -4.97 -23.05 14.47
N VAL A 202 -4.28 -22.07 13.93
CA VAL A 202 -4.85 -20.83 13.38
C VAL A 202 -4.50 -20.78 11.90
N THR A 203 -5.49 -20.57 11.04
CA THR A 203 -5.28 -20.52 9.59
C THR A 203 -5.90 -19.28 8.98
N SER A 204 -5.26 -18.74 7.96
CA SER A 204 -5.77 -17.68 7.11
C SER A 204 -5.65 -18.12 5.66
N SER A 205 -6.73 -18.15 4.90
CA SER A 205 -6.76 -18.62 3.51
C SER A 205 -7.41 -17.59 2.59
N LEU A 206 -6.77 -17.28 1.47
CA LEU A 206 -7.26 -16.31 0.49
C LEU A 206 -8.63 -16.73 -0.05
N SER A 207 -9.63 -15.89 0.15
CA SER A 207 -11.01 -16.15 -0.27
C SER A 207 -11.48 -15.26 -1.40
N LYS A 208 -10.87 -14.08 -1.57
CA LYS A 208 -11.24 -13.16 -2.64
C LYS A 208 -10.08 -12.24 -3.01
N ILE A 209 -9.98 -11.91 -4.29
CA ILE A 209 -9.20 -10.80 -4.82
C ILE A 209 -10.17 -9.83 -5.50
N GLU A 210 -10.11 -8.56 -5.10
CA GLU A 210 -10.89 -7.47 -5.72
C GLU A 210 -9.91 -6.51 -6.39
N GLU A 211 -9.93 -6.43 -7.72
CA GLU A 211 -9.08 -5.51 -8.50
C GLU A 211 -9.78 -4.17 -8.77
N ASN A 212 -8.98 -3.13 -9.02
CA ASN A 212 -9.43 -1.77 -9.30
C ASN A 212 -10.35 -1.18 -8.21
N VAL A 213 -10.10 -1.53 -6.95
CA VAL A 213 -10.85 -1.05 -5.79
C VAL A 213 -10.13 0.08 -5.07
N SER A 214 -10.91 0.99 -4.51
CA SER A 214 -10.42 2.05 -3.61
C SER A 214 -10.70 1.68 -2.16
N LEU A 215 -9.82 2.09 -1.25
CA LEU A 215 -10.11 2.07 0.19
C LEU A 215 -11.10 3.19 0.50
N THR A 216 -12.28 2.86 1.03
CA THR A 216 -13.24 3.86 1.52
C THR A 216 -13.17 3.94 3.04
N GLN A 217 -12.95 5.14 3.57
CA GLN A 217 -12.95 5.43 5.00
C GLN A 217 -14.05 6.43 5.33
N LYS A 218 -14.79 6.18 6.41
CA LYS A 218 -15.72 7.15 6.97
C LYS A 218 -14.95 8.13 7.86
N ILE A 219 -14.96 9.41 7.48
CA ILE A 219 -14.20 10.47 8.17
C ILE A 219 -15.16 11.56 8.64
N SER A 220 -15.06 11.94 9.92
CA SER A 220 -15.85 13.03 10.49
C SER A 220 -15.15 14.37 10.29
N PHE A 221 -15.77 15.27 9.54
CA PHE A 221 -15.34 16.65 9.40
C PHE A 221 -16.18 17.55 10.31
N PHE A 222 -15.53 18.40 11.09
CA PHE A 222 -16.18 19.26 12.07
C PHE A 222 -16.37 20.68 11.49
N TYR A 223 -17.47 21.35 11.83
CA TYR A 223 -17.79 22.66 11.29
C TYR A 223 -18.38 23.56 12.38
N PRO A 224 -18.01 24.84 12.45
CA PRO A 224 -18.63 25.79 13.36
C PRO A 224 -20.03 26.17 12.87
N ASN A 225 -20.97 26.45 13.76
CA ASN A 225 -22.27 27.03 13.44
C ASN A 225 -22.35 28.43 14.05
N VAL A 226 -22.51 29.44 13.19
CA VAL A 226 -22.53 30.85 13.59
C VAL A 226 -23.82 31.25 14.31
N ASN A 227 -24.90 30.47 14.17
CA ASN A 227 -26.20 30.84 14.72
C ASN A 227 -26.35 30.48 16.19
N ASP A 228 -25.62 29.46 16.66
CA ASP A 228 -25.78 28.94 18.03
C ASP A 228 -24.46 28.68 18.76
N ASP A 229 -23.34 29.14 18.21
CA ASP A 229 -21.99 29.06 18.79
C ASP A 229 -21.55 27.63 19.13
N LYS A 230 -22.02 26.63 18.37
CA LYS A 230 -21.62 25.22 18.51
C LYS A 230 -20.82 24.71 17.32
N ILE A 231 -20.10 23.62 17.55
CA ILE A 231 -19.47 22.83 16.49
C ILE A 231 -20.39 21.65 16.21
N TYR A 232 -20.44 21.22 14.96
CA TYR A 232 -21.12 20.00 14.51
C TYR A 232 -20.13 19.15 13.71
N TYR A 233 -20.45 17.88 13.46
CA TYR A 233 -19.68 17.09 12.51
C TYR A 233 -20.58 16.45 11.45
N LYS A 234 -19.97 16.15 10.31
CA LYS A 234 -20.55 15.36 9.23
C LYS A 234 -19.58 14.26 8.86
N ASP A 235 -20.08 13.03 8.86
CA ASP A 235 -19.33 11.89 8.33
C ASP A 235 -19.41 11.91 6.81
N LYS A 236 -18.25 11.81 6.16
CA LYS A 236 -18.12 11.65 4.72
C LYS A 236 -17.40 10.33 4.43
N ASP A 237 -17.88 9.59 3.44
CA ASP A 237 -17.18 8.43 2.92
C ASP A 237 -16.12 8.92 1.92
N ILE A 238 -14.86 8.80 2.28
CA ILE A 238 -13.71 9.26 1.49
C ILE A 238 -13.00 8.05 0.90
N SER A 239 -12.87 8.04 -0.43
CA SER A 239 -12.22 6.96 -1.17
C SER A 239 -10.78 7.33 -1.55
N PHE A 240 -9.87 6.38 -1.38
CA PHE A 240 -8.46 6.48 -1.73
C PHE A 240 -8.07 5.36 -2.70
N LYS A 241 -7.52 5.73 -3.84
CA LYS A 241 -6.71 4.85 -4.68
C LYS A 241 -5.30 4.72 -4.10
N THR A 242 -4.58 3.70 -4.52
CA THR A 242 -3.15 3.57 -4.22
C THR A 242 -2.42 4.84 -4.66
N ASN A 243 -1.51 5.33 -3.82
CA ASN A 243 -0.74 6.57 -4.02
C ASN A 243 -1.49 7.90 -3.97
N ASP A 244 -2.81 7.92 -3.73
CA ASP A 244 -3.50 9.18 -3.47
C ASP A 244 -2.83 9.93 -2.31
N ILE A 245 -2.67 11.24 -2.41
CA ILE A 245 -2.02 12.04 -1.37
C ILE A 245 -3.08 12.38 -0.31
N THR A 246 -3.01 11.72 0.86
CA THR A 246 -4.05 11.83 1.91
C THR A 246 -4.42 13.28 2.22
N ARG A 247 -3.43 14.13 2.47
CA ARG A 247 -3.67 15.54 2.84
C ARG A 247 -4.42 16.32 1.76
N GLN A 248 -4.20 16.04 0.48
CA GLN A 248 -4.90 16.71 -0.63
C GLN A 248 -6.35 16.23 -0.74
N VAL A 249 -6.57 14.91 -0.60
CA VAL A 249 -7.92 14.33 -0.61
C VAL A 249 -8.73 14.85 0.58
N LEU A 250 -8.13 14.92 1.77
CA LEU A 250 -8.80 15.45 2.96
C LEU A 250 -9.06 16.95 2.87
N ALA A 251 -8.13 17.75 2.32
CA ALA A 251 -8.34 19.18 2.09
C ALA A 251 -9.55 19.39 1.16
N SER A 252 -9.54 18.76 0.00
CA SER A 252 -10.62 18.84 -1.00
C SER A 252 -11.97 18.42 -0.40
N ALA A 253 -11.98 17.35 0.40
CA ALA A 253 -13.20 16.90 1.08
C ALA A 253 -13.69 17.89 2.14
N TYR A 254 -12.82 18.68 2.75
CA TYR A 254 -13.19 19.64 3.79
C TYR A 254 -13.66 20.99 3.21
N GLU A 255 -13.21 21.34 2.00
CA GLU A 255 -13.68 22.52 1.26
C GLU A 255 -15.16 22.46 0.91
N GLU A 256 -15.65 21.26 0.59
CA GLU A 256 -17.04 21.02 0.22
C GLU A 256 -17.96 21.20 1.44
N LEU A 257 -18.73 22.29 1.45
CA LEU A 257 -19.73 22.55 2.48
C LEU A 257 -20.84 21.49 2.42
N ALA A 258 -20.99 20.76 3.52
CA ALA A 258 -22.04 19.74 3.63
C ALA A 258 -23.45 20.34 3.83
N ASP A 259 -23.55 21.57 4.35
CA ASP A 259 -24.82 22.20 4.70
C ASP A 259 -24.64 23.73 4.75
N SER A 260 -25.60 24.48 4.19
CA SER A 260 -25.59 25.96 4.21
C SER A 260 -25.70 26.58 5.62
N SER A 261 -26.16 25.81 6.61
CA SER A 261 -26.24 26.22 8.01
C SER A 261 -24.90 26.11 8.75
N LEU A 262 -23.93 25.39 8.17
CA LEU A 262 -22.61 25.20 8.73
C LEU A 262 -21.61 26.20 8.15
N GLY A 263 -20.68 26.59 9.01
CA GLY A 263 -19.57 27.45 8.70
C GLY A 263 -18.50 26.79 7.87
N LYS A 264 -17.91 27.55 6.96
CA LYS A 264 -16.77 27.11 6.17
C LYS A 264 -15.50 27.07 7.03
N VAL A 265 -14.77 25.95 6.97
CA VAL A 265 -13.47 25.79 7.64
C VAL A 265 -12.33 25.99 6.64
N PHE A 266 -12.34 25.25 5.52
CA PHE A 266 -11.37 25.42 4.44
C PHE A 266 -11.99 26.18 3.27
N SER A 267 -11.27 27.18 2.77
CA SER A 267 -11.61 27.85 1.51
C SER A 267 -11.15 27.03 0.31
N ALA A 268 -11.58 27.40 -0.91
CA ALA A 268 -11.16 26.70 -2.13
C ALA A 268 -9.65 26.84 -2.44
N ASN A 269 -8.98 27.77 -1.76
CA ASN A 269 -7.53 27.99 -1.87
C ASN A 269 -6.78 27.44 -0.65
N THR A 270 -7.48 26.88 0.35
CA THR A 270 -6.82 26.32 1.52
C THR A 270 -6.17 24.99 1.16
N GLU A 271 -4.85 24.92 1.30
CA GLU A 271 -4.09 23.69 1.09
C GLU A 271 -3.50 23.19 2.41
N ILE A 272 -3.40 21.86 2.54
CA ILE A 272 -2.61 21.23 3.59
C ILE A 272 -1.22 20.93 3.03
N ASN A 273 -0.23 21.75 3.43
CA ASN A 273 1.17 21.58 3.06
C ASN A 273 1.74 20.28 3.63
N SER A 274 1.49 20.01 4.92
CA SER A 274 1.91 18.78 5.60
C SER A 274 0.88 18.33 6.63
N LEU A 275 0.78 17.02 6.83
CA LEU A 275 -0.13 16.40 7.78
C LEU A 275 0.46 15.07 8.24
N TYR A 276 0.77 14.94 9.52
CA TYR A 276 1.31 13.70 10.07
C TYR A 276 1.12 13.56 11.58
N LEU A 277 1.11 12.33 12.08
CA LEU A 277 1.19 12.00 13.50
C LEU A 277 2.66 11.88 13.90
N ASN A 278 3.10 12.73 14.83
CA ASN A 278 4.47 12.73 15.32
C ASN A 278 4.68 11.75 16.48
N LYS A 279 5.94 11.47 16.83
CA LYS A 279 6.33 10.55 17.91
C LYS A 279 5.89 10.99 19.31
N ASP A 280 5.55 12.27 19.47
CA ASP A 280 4.97 12.84 20.69
C ASP A 280 3.44 12.61 20.80
N ASN A 281 2.88 11.83 19.87
CA ASN A 281 1.45 11.53 19.74
C ASN A 281 0.57 12.76 19.45
N MET A 282 1.15 13.85 18.92
CA MET A 282 0.40 15.01 18.44
C MET A 282 0.32 15.00 16.92
N VAL A 283 -0.79 15.50 16.37
CA VAL A 283 -0.94 15.71 14.92
C VAL A 283 -0.29 17.04 14.55
N TYR A 284 0.60 17.03 13.58
CA TYR A 284 1.18 18.24 13.02
C TYR A 284 0.48 18.50 11.70
N ILE A 285 -0.14 19.67 11.59
CA ILE A 285 -0.79 20.14 10.38
C ILE A 285 -0.23 21.51 10.01
N ASP A 286 0.30 21.60 8.79
CA ASP A 286 0.73 22.86 8.19
C ASP A 286 -0.24 23.21 7.06
N LEU A 287 -0.85 24.40 7.16
CA LEU A 287 -1.73 24.93 6.12
C LEU A 287 -1.03 26.04 5.35
N ASN A 288 -1.48 26.31 4.14
CA ASN A 288 -1.00 27.48 3.40
C ASN A 288 -1.55 28.79 3.98
N LYS A 289 -0.92 29.91 3.60
CA LYS A 289 -1.32 31.24 4.08
C LYS A 289 -2.76 31.63 3.76
N ASP A 290 -3.33 31.09 2.67
CA ASP A 290 -4.69 31.39 2.25
C ASP A 290 -5.73 31.02 3.32
N PHE A 291 -5.44 30.00 4.13
CA PHE A 291 -6.27 29.64 5.29
C PHE A 291 -6.53 30.83 6.23
N VAL A 292 -5.50 31.65 6.50
CA VAL A 292 -5.64 32.80 7.40
C VAL A 292 -6.17 34.03 6.65
N THR A 293 -5.67 34.30 5.44
CA THR A 293 -6.04 35.53 4.72
C THR A 293 -7.47 35.53 4.23
N GLU A 294 -8.05 34.36 3.96
CA GLU A 294 -9.43 34.21 3.51
C GLU A 294 -10.40 33.93 4.67
N MET A 295 -9.88 33.76 5.89
CA MET A 295 -10.70 33.62 7.09
C MET A 295 -11.37 34.94 7.44
N ASN A 296 -12.62 35.09 7.02
CA ASN A 296 -13.44 36.23 7.39
C ASN A 296 -14.18 35.97 8.71
N ALA A 297 -13.45 35.95 9.82
CA ALA A 297 -13.96 35.60 11.14
C ALA A 297 -13.53 36.60 12.22
N GLY A 298 -14.44 36.91 13.15
CA GLY A 298 -14.06 37.52 14.44
C GLY A 298 -13.44 36.49 15.39
N SER A 299 -12.80 36.95 16.47
CA SER A 299 -12.03 36.10 17.41
C SER A 299 -12.77 34.87 17.95
N GLY A 300 -14.07 34.99 18.24
CA GLY A 300 -14.90 33.88 18.70
C GLY A 300 -15.08 32.81 17.62
N TYR A 301 -15.45 33.22 16.42
CA TYR A 301 -15.67 32.31 15.30
C TYR A 301 -14.37 31.68 14.79
N GLU A 302 -13.28 32.46 14.78
CA GLU A 302 -11.92 31.95 14.52
C GLU A 302 -11.56 30.82 15.50
N SER A 303 -11.87 30.99 16.79
CA SER A 303 -11.62 29.95 17.79
C SER A 303 -12.38 28.65 17.48
N MET A 304 -13.59 28.74 16.94
CA MET A 304 -14.38 27.56 16.55
C MET A 304 -13.87 26.91 15.27
N ILE A 305 -13.38 27.68 14.30
CA ILE A 305 -12.71 27.16 13.10
C ILE A 305 -11.46 26.37 13.49
N LEU A 306 -10.61 26.94 14.34
CA LEU A 306 -9.40 26.29 14.84
C LEU A 306 -9.72 25.00 15.64
N GLN A 307 -10.76 25.03 16.46
CA GLN A 307 -11.24 23.84 17.16
C GLN A 307 -11.81 22.77 16.20
N SER A 308 -12.45 23.18 15.11
CA SER A 308 -12.95 22.26 14.08
C SER A 308 -11.82 21.53 13.35
N ILE A 309 -10.70 22.21 13.10
CA ILE A 309 -9.47 21.59 12.58
C ILE A 309 -8.92 20.59 13.58
N ALA A 310 -8.76 21.00 14.84
CA ALA A 310 -8.30 20.12 15.92
C ALA A 310 -9.15 18.86 16.01
N ASN A 311 -10.47 19.01 16.04
CA ASN A 311 -11.40 17.89 16.16
C ASN A 311 -11.36 16.96 14.94
N THR A 312 -11.26 17.49 13.73
CA THR A 312 -11.24 16.70 12.50
C THR A 312 -9.97 15.86 12.41
N PHE A 313 -8.81 16.51 12.48
CA PHE A 313 -7.53 15.81 12.28
C PHE A 313 -7.10 15.05 13.53
N GLY A 314 -7.41 15.56 14.72
CA GLY A 314 -7.26 14.81 15.96
C GLY A 314 -8.04 13.50 15.95
N LYS A 315 -9.33 13.54 15.58
CA LYS A 315 -10.13 12.32 15.44
C LYS A 315 -9.59 11.39 14.35
N TYR A 316 -9.22 11.92 13.19
CA TYR A 316 -8.69 11.12 12.08
C TYR A 316 -7.44 10.32 12.47
N TYR A 317 -6.55 10.93 13.26
CA TYR A 317 -5.32 10.30 13.75
C TYR A 317 -5.45 9.59 15.10
N ASN A 318 -6.63 9.63 15.73
CA ASN A 318 -6.83 9.19 17.11
C ASN A 318 -5.85 9.83 18.11
N SER A 319 -5.67 11.14 17.99
CA SER A 319 -4.81 11.96 18.86
C SER A 319 -5.64 13.00 19.62
N GLU A 320 -5.16 13.39 20.79
CA GLU A 320 -5.82 14.37 21.67
C GLU A 320 -5.35 15.81 21.43
N LYS A 321 -4.30 16.01 20.62
CA LYS A 321 -3.63 17.31 20.48
C LYS A 321 -3.16 17.52 19.06
N ILE A 322 -3.30 18.75 18.57
CA ILE A 322 -2.75 19.14 17.28
C ILE A 322 -1.82 20.36 17.40
N ILE A 323 -0.78 20.40 16.58
CA ILE A 323 0.06 21.56 16.32
C ILE A 323 -0.33 22.10 14.95
N LEU A 324 -0.75 23.37 14.90
CA LEU A 324 -1.10 24.06 13.67
C LEU A 324 -0.03 25.09 13.32
N THR A 325 0.46 25.03 12.09
CA THR A 325 1.38 26.01 11.50
C THR A 325 0.86 26.52 10.16
N ILE A 326 1.38 27.67 9.72
CA ILE A 326 1.03 28.31 8.45
C ILE A 326 2.32 28.54 7.65
N ASP A 327 2.47 27.89 6.50
CA ASP A 327 3.69 27.90 5.67
C ASP A 327 4.97 27.65 6.50
N ASN A 328 4.93 26.66 7.40
CA ASN A 328 5.96 26.30 8.36
C ASN A 328 6.28 27.38 9.42
N ASN A 329 5.46 28.42 9.54
CA ASN A 329 5.56 29.43 10.60
C ASN A 329 4.51 29.19 11.68
N LEU A 330 4.73 29.76 12.86
CA LEU A 330 3.75 29.73 13.94
C LEU A 330 2.43 30.36 13.46
N TYR A 331 1.30 29.79 13.90
CA TYR A 331 0.00 30.36 13.59
C TYR A 331 -0.11 31.79 14.15
N GLU A 332 -0.44 32.73 13.27
CA GLU A 332 -0.67 34.13 13.61
C GLU A 332 -1.85 34.67 12.79
N SER A 333 -2.78 35.32 13.47
CA SER A 333 -3.96 36.00 12.92
C SER A 333 -4.13 37.38 13.57
N GLY A 334 -5.15 38.12 13.14
CA GLY A 334 -5.51 39.39 13.78
C GLY A 334 -5.97 39.28 15.25
N HIS A 335 -6.30 38.07 15.74
CA HIS A 335 -6.82 37.87 17.09
C HIS A 335 -6.02 36.89 17.95
N ARG A 336 -5.12 36.10 17.35
CA ARG A 336 -4.39 35.04 18.05
C ARG A 336 -2.98 34.87 17.47
N VAL A 337 -2.03 34.68 18.36
CA VAL A 337 -0.66 34.26 18.05
C VAL A 337 -0.40 32.98 18.83
N MET A 338 0.10 31.95 18.17
CA MET A 338 0.52 30.72 18.84
C MET A 338 2.02 30.72 19.12
N GLU A 339 2.41 30.28 20.31
CA GLU A 339 3.80 30.11 20.68
C GLU A 339 4.36 28.78 20.15
N LYS A 340 5.69 28.66 20.11
CA LYS A 340 6.35 27.43 19.70
C LYS A 340 5.96 26.26 20.61
N GLY A 341 5.42 25.19 20.01
CA GLY A 341 4.98 24.00 20.73
C GLY A 341 3.60 24.15 21.39
N GLN A 342 2.93 25.30 21.23
CA GLN A 342 1.55 25.45 21.64
C GLN A 342 0.66 24.57 20.76
N TYR A 343 -0.15 23.73 21.41
CA TYR A 343 -1.09 22.83 20.75
C TYR A 343 -2.53 23.27 21.00
N ILE A 344 -3.44 22.77 20.17
CA ILE A 344 -4.89 22.83 20.37
C ILE A 344 -5.35 21.45 20.85
N GLU A 345 -6.05 21.41 21.98
CA GLU A 345 -6.67 20.18 22.48
C GLU A 345 -7.90 19.81 21.66
N VAL A 346 -8.03 18.51 21.41
CA VAL A 346 -9.17 17.94 20.74
C VAL A 346 -10.34 17.83 21.71
N LYS A 347 -11.50 18.34 21.31
CA LYS A 347 -12.71 18.38 22.15
C LYS A 347 -13.83 17.62 21.47
N TYR A 348 -14.06 16.39 21.93
CA TYR A 348 -15.13 15.54 21.41
C TYR A 348 -16.50 15.86 22.01
N ASP A 349 -16.60 16.77 22.98
CA ASP A 349 -17.86 17.28 23.54
C ASP A 349 -18.59 18.17 22.52
N VAL A 350 -19.09 17.51 21.47
CA VAL A 350 -19.89 18.09 20.42
C VAL A 350 -21.30 17.55 20.64
N ARG A 351 -22.10 18.28 21.42
CA ARG A 351 -23.50 17.92 21.68
C ARG A 351 -24.25 18.00 20.35
N VAL A 352 -24.72 16.85 19.88
CA VAL A 352 -25.66 16.70 18.74
C VAL A 352 -26.92 17.49 19.00
#